data_AF-A0A2T6DPD1-F1
#
_entry.id   AF-A0A2T6DPD1-F1
#
_cell.length_a   1.000
_cell.length_b   1.000
_cell.length_c   1.000
_cell.angle_alpha   90.00
_cell.angle_beta   90.00
_cell.angle_gamma   90.00
#
_symmetry.space_group_name_H-M   'P 1'
#
loop_
_entity.id
_entity.type
_entity.pdbx_description
1 polymer ?
#
loop_
_entity_poly.entity_id
_entity_poly.type
_entity_poly.pdbx_seq_one_letter_code
_entity_poly.pdbx_strand_id
1 'polypeptide(L)'
;MSWWLWMAIYGFYSVGMLGFFMGVPVFNVALAVPAGVLVGRKLAFDGSDAAGARSSAKKAAAFTAGVLFVVCLASATVALNSPSTGADLQGMLSLPFVVTQDMIIALVVCGGLLLLGTDWWVTVKATERAYEFFHDSRRGHV
;
A
#
# COMPACT_ATOMS: atom_id res chain seq x y z
N MET A 1 -4.07 -2.45 -22.32
CA MET A 1 -4.17 -3.29 -21.10
C MET A 1 -5.37 -2.80 -20.30
N SER A 2 -6.43 -3.60 -20.19
CA SER A 2 -7.67 -3.18 -19.52
C SER A 2 -7.38 -2.86 -18.05
N TRP A 3 -7.81 -1.69 -17.58
CA TRP A 3 -7.63 -1.20 -16.20
C TRP A 3 -8.01 -2.25 -15.13
N TRP A 4 -9.05 -3.03 -15.42
CA TRP A 4 -9.49 -4.17 -14.61
C TRP A 4 -8.45 -5.28 -14.44
N LEU A 5 -7.66 -5.58 -15.47
CA LEU A 5 -6.60 -6.59 -15.40
C LEU A 5 -5.50 -6.16 -14.43
N TRP A 6 -5.20 -4.86 -14.38
CA TRP A 6 -4.25 -4.29 -13.43
C TRP A 6 -4.75 -4.38 -12.00
N MET A 7 -6.03 -4.05 -11.76
CA MET A 7 -6.64 -4.17 -10.44
C MET A 7 -6.68 -5.63 -9.96
N ALA A 8 -6.97 -6.58 -10.86
CA ALA A 8 -6.99 -8.00 -10.54
C ALA A 8 -5.59 -8.55 -10.22
N ILE A 9 -4.56 -8.21 -11.01
CA ILE A 9 -3.17 -8.61 -10.74
C ILE A 9 -2.68 -8.00 -9.43
N TYR A 10 -2.99 -6.73 -9.18
CA TYR A 10 -2.65 -6.04 -7.94
C TYR A 10 -3.29 -6.73 -6.73
N GLY A 11 -4.60 -7.00 -6.80
CA GLY A 11 -5.32 -7.70 -5.74
C GLY A 11 -4.78 -9.12 -5.49
N PHE A 12 -4.50 -9.87 -6.55
CA PHE A 12 -3.92 -11.22 -6.44
C PHE A 12 -2.55 -11.19 -5.75
N TYR A 13 -1.68 -10.25 -6.14
CA TYR A 13 -0.37 -10.08 -5.49
C TYR A 13 -0.48 -9.58 -4.06
N SER A 14 -1.41 -8.68 -3.74
CA SER A 14 -1.69 -8.25 -2.37
C SER A 14 -2.08 -9.42 -1.47
N VAL A 15 -2.95 -10.31 -1.94
CA VAL A 15 -3.39 -11.51 -1.19
C VAL A 15 -2.25 -12.54 -1.08
N GLY A 16 -1.46 -12.72 -2.14
CA GLY A 16 -0.29 -13.61 -2.11
C GLY A 16 0.78 -13.15 -1.13
N MET A 17 1.10 -11.86 -1.12
CA MET A 17 2.07 -11.27 -0.18
C MET A 17 1.58 -11.29 1.27
N LEU A 18 0.27 -11.17 1.48
CA LEU A 18 -0.37 -11.40 2.78
C LEU A 18 -0.08 -12.80 3.31
N GLY A 19 -0.27 -13.84 2.50
CA GLY A 19 0.01 -15.23 2.92
C GLY A 19 1.49 -15.52 3.13
N PHE A 20 2.37 -14.89 2.33
CA PHE A 20 3.82 -15.15 2.36
C PHE A 20 4.54 -14.50 3.56
N PHE A 21 4.05 -13.36 4.05
CA PHE A 21 4.67 -12.61 5.16
C PHE A 21 3.90 -12.73 6.49
N MET A 22 3.32 -13.89 6.80
CA MET A 22 2.55 -14.12 8.03
C MET A 22 1.46 -13.04 8.26
N GLY A 23 0.80 -12.60 7.19
CA GLY A 23 -0.25 -11.58 7.28
C GLY A 23 0.24 -10.15 7.48
N VAL A 24 1.54 -9.87 7.54
CA VAL A 24 2.09 -8.52 7.75
C VAL A 24 2.12 -7.76 6.42
N PRO A 25 1.29 -6.70 6.23
CA PRO A 25 1.07 -6.09 4.93
C PRO A 25 2.12 -5.02 4.54
N VAL A 26 3.35 -5.14 5.04
CA VAL A 26 4.45 -4.18 4.80
C VAL A 26 4.86 -4.16 3.33
N PHE A 27 4.97 -5.33 2.70
CA PHE A 27 5.35 -5.43 1.29
C PHE A 27 4.24 -4.99 0.34
N ASN A 28 3.01 -4.87 0.82
CA ASN A 28 1.89 -4.39 0.04
C ASN A 28 2.05 -2.89 -0.30
N VAL A 29 2.74 -2.14 0.56
CA VAL A 29 3.15 -0.74 0.31
C VAL A 29 4.16 -0.64 -0.85
N ALA A 30 4.95 -1.70 -1.12
CA ALA A 30 5.86 -1.69 -2.26
C ALA A 30 5.12 -1.69 -3.60
N LEU A 31 3.89 -2.22 -3.64
CA LEU A 31 3.04 -2.21 -4.83
C LEU A 31 2.45 -0.81 -5.12
N ALA A 32 2.39 0.08 -4.12
CA ALA A 32 1.99 1.48 -4.30
C ALA A 32 2.91 2.24 -5.27
N VAL A 33 4.20 1.90 -5.29
CA VAL A 33 5.20 2.54 -6.17
C VAL A 33 4.90 2.30 -7.66
N PRO A 34 4.82 1.06 -8.17
CA PRO A 34 4.51 0.83 -9.58
C PRO A 34 3.10 1.33 -9.95
N ALA A 35 2.12 1.24 -9.04
CA ALA A 35 0.80 1.82 -9.26
C ALA A 35 0.87 3.34 -9.47
N GLY A 36 1.60 4.05 -8.59
CA GLY A 36 1.80 5.49 -8.69
C GLY A 36 2.54 5.90 -9.96
N VAL A 37 3.57 5.15 -10.36
CA VAL A 37 4.35 5.40 -11.59
C VAL A 37 3.51 5.22 -12.85
N LEU A 38 2.67 4.19 -12.92
CA LEU A 38 1.82 3.95 -14.10
C LEU A 38 0.74 5.02 -14.27
N VAL A 39 0.14 5.44 -13.16
CA VAL A 39 -0.84 6.54 -13.15
C VAL A 39 -0.17 7.85 -13.56
N GLY A 40 1.01 8.15 -13.02
CA GLY A 40 1.78 9.36 -13.37
C GLY A 40 2.20 9.38 -14.84
N ARG A 41 2.66 8.24 -15.38
CA ARG A 41 2.97 8.10 -16.80
C ARG A 41 1.75 8.33 -17.68
N LYS A 42 0.59 7.75 -17.33
CA LYS A 42 -0.64 7.95 -18.09
C LYS A 42 -1.08 9.42 -18.10
N LEU A 43 -1.01 10.10 -16.96
CA LEU A 43 -1.36 11.52 -16.83
C LEU A 43 -0.45 12.44 -17.66
N ALA A 44 0.85 12.14 -17.71
CA ALA A 44 1.79 12.87 -18.57
C ALA A 44 1.49 12.64 -20.06
N PHE A 45 1.09 11.43 -20.45
CA PHE A 45 0.69 11.12 -21.83
C PHE A 45 -0.62 11.79 -22.24
N ASP A 46 -1.62 11.83 -21.35
CA ASP A 46 -2.91 12.50 -21.59
C ASP A 46 -2.80 14.03 -21.57
N GLY A 47 -1.62 14.61 -21.28
CA GLY A 47 -1.42 16.06 -21.24
C GLY A 47 -2.24 16.76 -20.15
N SER A 48 -2.57 16.03 -19.07
CA SER A 48 -3.34 16.60 -17.97
C SER A 48 -2.56 17.70 -17.25
N ASP A 49 -3.26 18.78 -16.90
CA ASP A 49 -2.73 19.85 -16.07
C ASP A 49 -2.28 19.34 -14.69
N ALA A 50 -1.29 20.00 -14.08
CA ALA A 50 -0.69 19.60 -12.80
C ALA A 50 -1.75 19.49 -11.68
N ALA A 51 -2.80 20.31 -11.71
CA ALA A 51 -3.93 20.23 -10.80
C ALA A 51 -4.75 18.93 -10.99
N GLY A 52 -4.96 18.53 -12.25
CA GLY A 52 -5.63 17.27 -12.61
C GLY A 52 -4.80 16.03 -12.27
N ALA A 53 -3.48 16.12 -12.41
CA ALA A 53 -2.55 15.08 -12.00
C ALA A 53 -2.59 14.83 -10.49
N ARG A 54 -2.61 15.90 -9.68
CA ARG A 54 -2.69 15.79 -8.22
C ARG A 54 -4.03 15.23 -7.73
N SER A 55 -5.13 15.60 -8.37
CA SER A 55 -6.46 15.03 -8.07
C SER A 55 -6.50 13.53 -8.37
N SER A 56 -5.92 13.13 -9.51
CA SER A 56 -5.86 11.72 -9.92
C SER A 56 -4.90 10.90 -9.05
N ALA A 57 -3.78 11.48 -8.61
CA ALA A 57 -2.86 10.87 -7.65
C ALA A 57 -3.57 10.56 -6.32
N LYS A 58 -4.38 11.48 -5.80
CA LYS A 58 -5.18 11.25 -4.58
C LYS A 58 -6.21 10.13 -4.75
N LYS A 59 -6.85 10.01 -5.92
CA LYS A 59 -7.77 8.90 -6.21
C LYS A 59 -7.06 7.56 -6.27
N ALA A 60 -5.89 7.51 -6.90
CA ALA A 60 -5.05 6.30 -6.94
C ALA A 60 -4.55 5.91 -5.54
N ALA A 61 -4.13 6.89 -4.74
CA ALA A 61 -3.76 6.70 -3.33
C ALA A 61 -4.94 6.22 -2.49
N ALA A 62 -6.15 6.75 -2.69
CA ALA A 62 -7.34 6.27 -2.00
C ALA A 62 -7.70 4.83 -2.37
N PHE A 63 -7.51 4.44 -3.63
CA PHE A 63 -7.75 3.08 -4.06
C PHE A 63 -6.76 2.09 -3.44
N THR A 64 -5.46 2.38 -3.52
CA THR A 64 -4.38 1.55 -2.96
C THR A 64 -4.47 1.46 -1.44
N ALA A 65 -4.71 2.58 -0.75
CA ALA A 65 -4.95 2.61 0.68
C ALA A 65 -6.24 1.85 1.07
N GLY A 66 -7.29 1.91 0.25
CA GLY A 66 -8.51 1.14 0.47
C GLY A 66 -8.27 -0.37 0.39
N VAL A 67 -7.52 -0.83 -0.61
CA VAL A 67 -7.10 -2.24 -0.71
C VAL A 67 -6.25 -2.64 0.49
N LEU A 68 -5.28 -1.80 0.88
CA LEU A 68 -4.43 -2.02 2.05
C LEU A 68 -5.24 -2.08 3.35
N PHE A 69 -6.28 -1.25 3.48
CA PHE A 69 -7.16 -1.23 4.65
C PHE A 69 -7.95 -2.54 4.78
N VAL A 70 -8.52 -3.05 3.69
CA VAL A 70 -9.22 -4.35 3.67
C VAL A 70 -8.24 -5.48 4.02
N VAL A 71 -7.02 -5.41 3.50
CA VAL A 71 -5.93 -6.35 3.81
C VAL A 71 -5.53 -6.30 5.29
N CYS A 72 -5.42 -5.10 5.88
CA CYS A 72 -5.16 -4.91 7.31
C CYS A 72 -6.31 -5.46 8.17
N LEU A 73 -7.57 -5.25 7.77
CA LEU A 73 -8.74 -5.80 8.45
C LEU A 73 -8.75 -7.34 8.42
N ALA A 74 -8.46 -7.94 7.27
CA ALA A 74 -8.37 -9.38 7.14
C ALA A 74 -7.25 -9.95 8.03
N SER A 75 -6.07 -9.32 8.02
CA SER A 75 -4.93 -9.69 8.87
C SER A 75 -5.26 -9.55 10.36
N ALA A 76 -5.86 -8.42 10.77
CA ALA A 76 -6.31 -8.20 12.14
C ALA A 76 -7.31 -9.27 12.59
N THR A 77 -8.22 -9.69 11.71
CA THR A 77 -9.21 -10.74 12.00
C THR A 77 -8.52 -12.09 12.23
N VAL A 78 -7.49 -12.41 11.45
CA VAL A 78 -6.69 -13.64 11.63
C VAL A 78 -5.88 -13.59 12.94
N ALA A 79 -5.27 -12.44 13.23
CA ALA A 79 -4.48 -12.21 14.45
C ALA A 79 -5.33 -12.23 15.73
N LEU A 80 -6.58 -11.75 15.68
CA LEU A 80 -7.49 -11.73 16.83
C LEU A 80 -8.21 -13.06 17.07
N ASN A 81 -8.38 -13.89 16.03
CA ASN A 81 -8.99 -15.21 16.16
C ASN A 81 -7.99 -16.34 16.44
N SER A 82 -6.67 -16.09 16.29
CA SER A 82 -5.65 -17.10 16.56
C SER A 82 -5.16 -17.01 18.01
N PRO A 83 -5.45 -18.00 18.87
CA PRO A 83 -5.04 -17.97 20.28
C PRO A 83 -3.51 -18.08 20.50
N SER A 84 -2.73 -18.38 19.46
CA SER A 84 -1.26 -18.47 19.53
C SER A 84 -0.52 -17.17 19.19
N THR A 85 -1.19 -16.14 18.66
CA THR A 85 -0.51 -14.94 18.10
C THR A 85 0.35 -14.21 19.13
N GLY A 86 -0.04 -14.20 20.40
CA GLY A 86 0.79 -13.64 21.48
C GLY A 86 2.09 -14.42 21.70
N ALA A 87 2.05 -15.75 21.65
CA ALA A 87 3.22 -16.61 21.80
C ALA A 87 4.14 -16.56 20.56
N ASP A 88 3.55 -16.49 19.36
CA ASP A 88 4.28 -16.38 18.10
C ASP A 88 5.04 -15.04 18.01
N LEU A 89 4.41 -13.93 18.41
CA LEU A 89 5.06 -12.61 18.47
C LEU A 89 6.14 -12.55 19.56
N GLN A 90 5.90 -13.17 20.70
CA GLN A 90 6.87 -13.22 21.80
C GLN A 90 8.12 -14.01 21.40
N GLY A 91 7.95 -15.12 20.68
CA GLY A 91 9.04 -15.92 20.12
C GLY A 91 9.81 -15.21 19.01
N MET A 92 9.12 -14.57 18.05
CA MET A 92 9.76 -13.87 16.93
C MET A 92 10.53 -12.62 17.36
N LEU A 93 10.05 -11.88 18.35
CA LEU A 93 10.70 -10.66 18.85
C LEU A 93 11.59 -10.90 20.07
N SER A 94 11.69 -12.14 20.55
CA SER A 94 12.46 -12.53 21.76
C SER A 94 12.16 -11.61 22.96
N LEU A 95 10.88 -11.29 23.18
CA LEU A 95 10.48 -10.34 24.21
C LEU A 95 10.50 -11.00 25.59
N PRO A 96 11.10 -10.37 26.62
CA PRO A 96 11.15 -10.92 27.96
C PRO A 96 9.80 -10.87 28.71
N PHE A 97 8.75 -10.32 28.09
CA PHE A 97 7.42 -10.13 28.66
C PHE A 97 6.34 -10.81 27.82
N VAL A 98 5.26 -11.26 28.48
CA VAL A 98 4.11 -11.90 27.83
C VAL A 98 3.34 -10.86 27.02
N VAL A 99 3.18 -11.12 25.72
CA VAL A 99 2.42 -10.24 24.82
C VAL A 99 0.92 -10.41 25.10
N THR A 100 0.31 -9.41 25.71
CA THR A 100 -1.14 -9.39 26.02
C THR A 100 -1.98 -8.95 24.81
N GLN A 101 -3.27 -9.32 24.80
CA GLN A 101 -4.19 -9.01 23.70
C GLN A 101 -4.30 -7.50 23.40
N ASP A 102 -4.26 -6.65 24.44
CA ASP A 102 -4.26 -5.19 24.28
C ASP A 102 -3.04 -4.67 23.50
N MET A 103 -1.88 -5.30 23.67
CA MET A 103 -0.66 -4.94 22.94
C MET A 103 -0.75 -5.36 21.47
N ILE A 104 -1.40 -6.49 21.18
CA ILE A 104 -1.67 -6.94 19.80
C ILE A 104 -2.59 -5.93 19.11
N ILE A 105 -3.66 -5.50 19.79
CA ILE A 105 -4.59 -4.48 19.26
C ILE A 105 -3.85 -3.16 19.02
N ALA A 106 -3.05 -2.68 19.97
CA ALA A 106 -2.27 -1.45 19.81
C ALA A 106 -1.30 -1.54 18.63
N LEU A 107 -0.64 -2.68 18.44
CA LEU A 107 0.30 -2.90 17.35
C LEU A 107 -0.41 -2.96 15.99
N VAL A 108 -1.57 -3.61 15.93
CA VAL A 108 -2.42 -3.64 14.72
C VAL A 108 -2.94 -2.24 14.37
N VAL A 109 -3.43 -1.48 15.35
CA VAL A 109 -3.97 -0.13 15.12
C VAL A 109 -2.85 0.83 14.73
N CYS A 110 -1.79 0.93 15.52
CA CYS A 110 -0.66 1.82 15.24
C CYS A 110 0.06 1.42 13.95
N GLY A 111 0.35 0.12 13.77
CA GLY A 111 1.02 -0.40 12.57
C GLY A 111 0.18 -0.22 11.32
N GLY A 112 -1.13 -0.50 11.40
CA GLY A 112 -2.06 -0.32 10.29
C GLY A 112 -2.20 1.15 9.87
N LEU A 113 -2.33 2.07 10.83
CA LEU A 113 -2.36 3.51 10.54
C LEU A 113 -1.07 4.01 9.89
N LEU A 114 0.08 3.54 10.40
CA LEU A 114 1.39 3.92 9.89
C LEU A 114 1.60 3.40 8.45
N LEU A 115 1.17 2.16 8.18
CA LEU A 115 1.17 1.56 6.84
C LEU A 115 0.25 2.29 5.87
N LEU A 116 -0.98 2.64 6.27
CA LEU A 116 -1.91 3.41 5.44
C LEU A 116 -1.36 4.80 5.12
N GLY A 117 -0.76 5.46 6.11
CA GLY A 117 -0.12 6.76 5.93
C GLY A 117 1.07 6.69 4.96
N THR A 118 1.90 5.67 5.08
CA THR A 118 3.05 5.46 4.18
C THR A 118 2.61 5.09 2.77
N ASP A 119 1.63 4.20 2.61
CA ASP A 119 1.06 3.82 1.31
C ASP A 119 0.48 5.03 0.56
N TRP A 120 -0.30 5.86 1.26
CA TRP A 120 -0.84 7.08 0.71
C TRP A 120 0.27 8.05 0.27
N TRP A 121 1.26 8.28 1.14
CA TRP A 121 2.38 9.18 0.84
C TRP A 121 3.18 8.65 -0.37
N VAL A 122 3.58 7.38 -0.35
CA VAL A 122 4.35 6.75 -1.41
C VAL A 122 3.61 6.82 -2.75
N THR A 123 2.31 6.51 -2.78
CA THR A 123 1.51 6.58 -4.01
C THR A 123 1.48 8.00 -4.58
N VAL A 124 1.18 9.00 -3.74
CA VAL A 124 1.12 10.40 -4.18
C VAL A 124 2.48 10.86 -4.70
N LYS A 125 3.57 10.59 -3.95
CA LYS A 125 4.91 11.01 -4.36
C LYS A 125 5.41 10.29 -5.60
N ALA A 126 5.12 9.00 -5.75
CA ALA A 126 5.46 8.23 -6.93
C ALA A 126 4.73 8.77 -8.17
N THR A 127 3.44 9.12 -8.05
CA THR A 127 2.68 9.73 -9.14
C THR A 127 3.20 11.12 -9.51
N GLU A 128 3.47 11.99 -8.54
CA GLU A 128 4.04 13.33 -8.77
C GLU A 128 5.40 13.23 -9.50
N ARG A 129 6.33 12.42 -8.96
CA ARG A 129 7.67 12.20 -9.53
C ARG A 129 7.60 11.64 -10.95
N ALA A 130 6.75 10.65 -11.18
CA ALA A 130 6.59 10.05 -12.50
C ALA A 130 5.98 11.06 -13.49
N TYR A 131 4.97 11.82 -13.07
CA TYR A 131 4.38 12.87 -13.91
C TYR A 131 5.44 13.90 -14.34
N GLU A 132 6.22 14.45 -13.40
CA GLU A 132 7.29 15.41 -13.69
C GLU A 132 8.32 14.82 -14.67
N PHE A 133 8.82 13.60 -14.40
CA PHE A 133 9.83 12.94 -15.23
C PHE A 133 9.36 12.72 -16.67
N PHE A 134 8.13 12.23 -16.87
CA PHE A 134 7.58 11.98 -18.20
C PHE A 134 7.13 13.27 -18.90
N HIS A 135 6.69 14.28 -18.15
CA HIS A 135 6.34 15.59 -18.70
C HIS A 135 7.57 16.36 -19.21
N ASP A 136 8.67 16.38 -18.44
CA ASP A 136 9.93 17.01 -18.85
C ASP A 136 10.60 16.27 -20.01
N SER A 137 10.57 14.94 -20.01
CA SER A 137 11.04 14.14 -21.15
C SER A 137 10.29 14.49 -22.43
N ARG A 138 9.02 14.92 -22.37
CA ARG A 138 8.26 15.35 -23.55
C ARG A 138 8.68 16.72 -24.06
N ARG A 139 9.07 17.65 -23.17
CA ARG A 139 9.52 19.00 -23.54
C ARG A 139 10.89 19.02 -24.20
N GLY A 140 11.75 18.04 -23.94
CA GLY A 140 13.08 17.92 -24.56
C GLY A 140 13.10 17.40 -26.01
N HIS A 141 11.94 16.97 -26.54
CA HIS A 141 11.79 16.43 -27.90
C HIS A 141 10.94 17.33 -28.83
N VAL A 142 10.68 18.58 -28.44
CA VAL A 142 10.02 19.62 -29.27
C VAL A 142 11.03 20.71 -29.59
#